data_AF-A0A7S2CNR3-F1
#
_entry.id   AF-A0A7S2CNR3-F1
#
_cell.length_a   1.000
_cell.length_b   1.000
_cell.length_c   1.000
_cell.angle_alpha   90.00
_cell.angle_beta   90.00
_cell.angle_gamma   90.00
#
_symmetry.space_group_name_H-M   'P 1'
#
loop_
_entity.id
_entity.type
_entity.pdbx_description
1 polymer ?
#
loop_
_entity_poly.entity_id
_entity_poly.type
_entity_poly.pdbx_seq_one_letter_code
_entity_poly.pdbx_strand_id
1 'polypeptide(L)'
;VGFLPSTFLQDEKDEEPDPPDWTVVCAAVAGGLFPNIAQVEKSVPRTQSQQSSSPGDRNKWMRYSIMQRHLSGTSTITYPKACNMHPNSLCFGQDRFQCPWLAFYTVQQTTKLYLYDATEVSPWALLLFGSQPVKNEVSQKLEVAGWMKFHCARQD
;
A
#
# COMPACT_ATOMS: atom_id res chain seq x y z
N VAL A 1 -13.04 -30.13 -3.61
CA VAL A 1 -12.01 -29.45 -4.43
C VAL A 1 -11.22 -28.61 -3.46
N GLY A 2 -9.96 -28.99 -3.16
CA GLY A 2 -9.16 -28.36 -2.11
C GLY A 2 -7.93 -27.71 -2.71
N PHE A 3 -7.66 -26.45 -2.35
CA PHE A 3 -6.42 -25.76 -2.68
C PHE A 3 -5.21 -26.35 -1.93
N LEU A 4 -5.46 -27.06 -0.84
CA LEU A 4 -4.47 -27.76 -0.04
C LEU A 4 -4.88 -29.25 0.12
N PRO A 5 -3.90 -30.16 0.22
CA PRO A 5 -4.18 -31.56 0.54
C PRO A 5 -4.82 -31.68 1.92
N SER A 6 -5.63 -32.72 2.13
CA SER A 6 -6.31 -32.95 3.41
C SER A 6 -5.35 -33.21 4.58
N THR A 7 -4.09 -33.55 4.30
CA THR A 7 -3.03 -33.82 5.28
C THR A 7 -2.17 -32.60 5.59
N PHE A 8 -2.42 -31.44 4.97
CA PHE A 8 -1.52 -30.27 5.04
C PHE A 8 -1.13 -29.85 6.47
N LEU A 9 -2.08 -29.84 7.41
CA LEU A 9 -1.82 -29.46 8.81
C LEU A 9 -1.04 -30.51 9.63
N GLN A 10 -0.95 -31.74 9.14
CA GLN A 10 -0.17 -32.81 9.78
C GLN A 10 1.29 -32.72 9.33
N ASP A 11 1.50 -32.56 8.02
CA ASP A 11 2.84 -32.46 7.43
C ASP A 11 3.61 -31.22 7.96
N GLU A 12 2.91 -30.10 8.22
CA GLU A 12 3.53 -28.86 8.76
C GLU A 12 3.99 -28.98 10.23
N LYS A 13 3.50 -29.98 10.99
CA LYS A 13 3.91 -30.17 12.40
C LYS A 13 5.24 -30.89 12.56
N ASP A 14 5.64 -31.66 11.55
CA ASP A 14 6.80 -32.55 11.63
C ASP A 14 8.10 -31.89 11.12
N GLU A 15 8.00 -30.73 10.46
CA GLU A 15 9.14 -29.95 9.98
C GLU A 15 9.28 -28.62 10.74
N GLU A 16 10.51 -28.22 11.11
CA GLU A 16 10.78 -26.86 11.59
C GLU A 16 10.76 -25.95 10.35
N PRO A 17 9.77 -25.05 10.21
CA PRO A 17 9.57 -24.36 8.95
C PRO A 17 10.68 -23.32 8.69
N ASP A 18 11.16 -23.27 7.45
CA ASP A 18 11.95 -22.15 6.98
C ASP A 18 11.18 -20.84 7.22
N PRO A 19 11.86 -19.74 7.62
CA PRO A 19 11.19 -18.47 7.80
C PRO A 19 10.51 -18.03 6.49
N PRO A 20 9.26 -17.55 6.53
CA PRO A 20 8.53 -17.22 5.32
C PRO A 20 9.19 -16.04 4.60
N ASP A 21 9.22 -16.09 3.25
CA ASP A 21 9.57 -14.93 2.45
C ASP A 21 8.50 -13.85 2.59
N TRP A 22 8.82 -12.82 3.36
CA TRP A 22 7.93 -11.70 3.64
C TRP A 22 7.49 -10.96 2.37
N THR A 23 8.29 -11.03 1.29
CA THR A 23 7.93 -10.45 -0.02
C THR A 23 6.70 -11.15 -0.59
N VAL A 24 6.65 -12.48 -0.50
CA VAL A 24 5.53 -13.30 -0.98
C VAL A 24 4.30 -13.07 -0.11
N VAL A 25 4.48 -13.01 1.22
CA VAL A 25 3.39 -12.71 2.16
C VAL A 25 2.79 -11.33 1.88
N CYS A 26 3.61 -10.28 1.76
CA CYS A 26 3.15 -8.94 1.41
C CYS A 26 2.50 -8.88 0.02
N ALA A 27 2.96 -9.70 -0.93
CA ALA A 27 2.33 -9.78 -2.24
C ALA A 27 0.93 -10.40 -2.17
N ALA A 28 0.74 -11.45 -1.37
CA ALA A 28 -0.58 -12.02 -1.11
C ALA A 28 -1.50 -11.02 -0.39
N VAL A 29 -0.98 -10.25 0.57
CA VAL A 29 -1.71 -9.16 1.23
C VAL A 29 -2.14 -8.09 0.21
N ALA A 30 -1.26 -7.71 -0.72
CA ALA A 30 -1.60 -6.78 -1.79
C ALA A 30 -2.77 -7.30 -2.63
N GLY A 31 -2.77 -8.59 -2.99
CA GLY A 31 -3.86 -9.19 -3.76
C GLY A 31 -5.17 -9.32 -3.00
N GLY A 32 -5.11 -9.62 -1.69
CA GLY A 32 -6.31 -9.71 -0.85
C GLY A 32 -6.94 -8.36 -0.52
N LEU A 33 -6.12 -7.30 -0.44
CA LEU A 33 -6.57 -5.96 -0.07
C LEU A 33 -6.77 -5.02 -1.26
N PHE A 34 -6.28 -5.34 -2.46
CA PHE A 34 -6.58 -4.56 -3.64
C PHE A 34 -8.11 -4.45 -3.84
N PRO A 35 -8.68 -3.25 -4.01
CA PRO A 35 -8.08 -1.99 -4.46
C PRO A 35 -7.72 -0.98 -3.37
N ASN A 36 -7.70 -1.38 -2.10
CA ASN A 36 -7.43 -0.52 -0.95
C ASN A 36 -5.93 -0.23 -0.83
N ILE A 37 -5.45 0.65 -1.70
CA ILE A 37 -4.05 1.07 -1.75
C ILE A 37 -3.94 2.56 -1.42
N ALA A 38 -2.99 2.89 -0.55
CA ALA A 38 -2.58 4.24 -0.24
C ALA A 38 -1.22 4.55 -0.90
N GLN A 39 -1.08 5.77 -1.39
CA GLN A 39 0.19 6.31 -1.85
C GLN A 39 0.86 7.11 -0.73
N VAL A 40 2.17 6.93 -0.62
CA VAL A 40 3.01 7.62 0.35
C VAL A 40 3.95 8.58 -0.38
N GLU A 41 3.96 9.83 0.05
CA GLU A 41 4.86 10.86 -0.46
C GLU A 41 5.66 11.49 0.68
N LYS A 42 6.96 11.65 0.50
CA LYS A 42 7.78 12.45 1.42
C LYS A 42 7.47 13.93 1.19
N SER A 43 6.96 14.60 2.21
CA SER A 43 6.70 16.04 2.18
C SER A 43 7.73 16.78 3.02
N VAL A 44 8.43 17.75 2.42
CA VAL A 44 9.31 18.66 3.17
C VAL A 44 8.43 19.68 3.91
N PRO A 45 8.47 19.76 5.25
CA PRO A 45 7.69 20.75 5.98
C PRO A 45 8.14 22.17 5.64
N ARG A 46 7.17 23.07 5.48
CA ARG A 46 7.43 24.51 5.23
C ARG A 46 8.16 25.22 6.39
N THR A 47 8.13 24.65 7.59
CA THR A 47 8.76 25.21 8.78
C THR A 47 9.81 24.22 9.26
N GLN A 48 11.09 24.59 9.20
CA GLN A 48 12.19 23.81 9.78
C GLN A 48 12.11 23.91 11.31
N SER A 49 11.18 23.18 11.92
CA SER A 49 11.29 22.90 13.35
C SER A 49 12.48 21.96 13.53
N GLN A 50 13.42 22.37 14.40
CA GLN A 50 14.62 21.62 14.77
C GLN A 50 14.31 20.14 14.97
N GLN A 51 15.22 19.29 14.48
CA GLN A 51 15.17 17.82 14.48
C GLN A 51 14.72 17.24 15.85
N SER A 52 13.42 17.15 16.07
CA SER A 52 12.85 16.40 17.19
C SER A 52 12.56 14.98 16.71
N SER A 53 13.09 14.00 17.44
CA SER A 53 13.09 12.57 17.11
C SER A 53 11.77 11.85 17.43
N SER A 54 10.70 12.59 17.75
CA SER A 54 9.40 12.02 18.12
C SER A 54 8.70 11.38 16.91
N PRO A 55 8.03 10.23 17.08
CA PRO A 55 7.18 9.64 16.03
C PRO A 55 6.13 10.60 15.46
N GLY A 56 5.58 11.48 16.31
CA GLY A 56 4.60 12.49 15.91
C GLY A 56 5.17 13.57 14.98
N ASP A 57 6.48 13.86 15.09
CA ASP A 57 7.15 14.83 14.22
C ASP A 57 7.54 14.22 12.88
N ARG A 58 8.02 12.98 12.87
CA ARG A 58 8.30 12.22 11.63
C ARG A 58 7.05 12.03 10.78
N ASN A 59 5.90 11.80 11.40
CA ASN A 59 4.64 11.66 10.67
C ASN A 59 4.23 12.95 9.93
N LYS A 60 4.72 14.13 10.34
CA LYS A 60 4.48 15.40 9.62
C LYS A 60 5.26 15.48 8.30
N TRP A 61 6.27 14.62 8.12
CA TRP A 61 7.09 14.58 6.91
C TRP A 61 6.53 13.63 5.85
N MET A 62 5.43 12.96 6.16
CA MET A 62 4.82 11.96 5.30
C MET A 62 3.39 12.39 4.95
N ARG A 63 3.08 12.34 3.65
CA ARG A 63 1.72 12.56 3.15
C ARG A 63 1.18 11.24 2.63
N TYR A 64 0.00 10.87 3.12
CA TYR A 64 -0.72 9.69 2.70
C TYR A 64 -1.96 10.10 1.90
N SER A 65 -2.20 9.44 0.77
CA SER A 65 -3.40 9.65 -0.03
C SER A 65 -4.01 8.31 -0.43
N ILE A 66 -5.34 8.23 -0.36
CA ILE A 66 -6.11 7.10 -0.90
C ILE A 66 -7.00 7.56 -2.03
N MET A 67 -7.32 6.66 -2.93
CA MET A 67 -8.26 6.93 -4.00
C MET A 67 -9.70 6.70 -3.51
N GLN A 68 -10.44 7.78 -3.27
CA GLN A 68 -11.83 7.67 -2.83
C GLN A 68 -12.71 7.30 -4.03
N ARG A 69 -13.33 6.12 -3.98
CA ARG A 69 -14.38 5.73 -4.92
C ARG A 69 -15.69 6.41 -4.55
N HIS A 70 -16.39 6.93 -5.55
CA HIS A 70 -17.72 7.50 -5.33
C HIS A 70 -18.75 6.39 -5.10
N LEU A 71 -19.59 6.55 -4.08
CA LEU A 71 -20.59 5.54 -3.70
C LEU A 71 -21.76 5.47 -4.70
N SER A 72 -22.06 6.58 -5.38
CA SER A 72 -23.04 6.56 -6.47
C SER A 72 -22.35 6.02 -7.71
N GLY A 73 -22.68 4.77 -8.07
CA GLY A 73 -22.14 4.00 -9.20
C GLY A 73 -22.33 4.63 -10.60
N THR A 74 -22.73 5.90 -10.65
CA THR A 74 -22.89 6.70 -11.87
C THR A 74 -21.63 7.50 -12.23
N SER A 75 -20.71 7.72 -11.28
CA SER A 75 -19.49 8.53 -11.52
C SER A 75 -18.23 7.70 -11.35
N THR A 76 -17.48 7.52 -12.44
CA THR A 76 -16.14 6.91 -12.47
C THR A 76 -15.06 7.82 -11.89
N ILE A 77 -15.40 9.02 -11.41
CA ILE A 77 -14.44 10.00 -10.92
C ILE A 77 -13.93 9.56 -9.55
N THR A 78 -12.76 8.96 -9.56
CA THR A 78 -11.97 8.65 -8.38
C THR A 78 -11.00 9.81 -8.15
N TYR A 79 -10.96 10.36 -6.94
CA TYR A 79 -10.05 11.46 -6.61
C TYR A 79 -9.18 11.12 -5.40
N PRO A 80 -7.94 11.64 -5.35
CA PRO A 80 -7.07 11.45 -4.21
C PRO A 80 -7.63 12.19 -3.00
N LYS A 81 -7.84 11.47 -1.90
CA LYS A 81 -8.18 12.02 -0.59
C LYS A 81 -7.01 11.85 0.36
N ALA A 82 -6.58 12.96 0.96
CA ALA A 82 -5.55 12.94 1.97
C ALA A 82 -6.04 12.21 3.23
N CYS A 83 -5.16 11.40 3.81
CA CYS A 83 -5.38 10.70 5.06
C CYS A 83 -4.13 10.80 5.95
N ASN A 84 -4.27 10.35 7.19
CA ASN A 84 -3.17 10.29 8.14
C ASN A 84 -3.00 8.84 8.61
N MET A 85 -1.80 8.48 9.05
CA MET A 85 -1.59 7.22 9.75
C MET A 85 -2.19 7.32 11.17
N HIS A 86 -2.96 6.32 11.61
CA HIS A 86 -3.48 6.28 12.97
C HIS A 86 -2.34 6.03 13.99
N PRO A 87 -2.36 6.66 15.18
CA PRO A 87 -1.29 6.51 16.18
C PRO A 87 -1.01 5.07 16.64
N ASN A 88 -2.02 4.19 16.62
CA ASN A 88 -1.84 2.78 16.98
C ASN A 88 -1.32 1.90 15.83
N SER A 89 -1.11 2.47 14.64
CA SER A 89 -0.52 1.73 13.53
C SER A 89 0.99 1.55 13.75
N LEU A 90 1.51 0.38 13.37
CA LEU A 90 2.96 0.16 13.33
C LEU A 90 3.68 1.06 12.32
N CYS A 91 2.98 1.56 11.31
CA CYS A 91 3.52 2.51 10.34
C CYS A 91 3.50 3.97 10.85
N PHE A 92 2.97 4.23 12.06
CA PHE A 92 2.91 5.59 12.59
C PHE A 92 4.31 6.14 12.92
N GLY A 93 4.65 7.27 12.31
CA GLY A 93 5.98 7.89 12.49
C GLY A 93 7.11 7.24 11.70
N GLN A 94 6.79 6.30 10.80
CA GLN A 94 7.75 5.73 9.86
C GLN A 94 8.01 6.71 8.71
N ASP A 95 9.29 6.97 8.42
CA ASP A 95 9.77 7.88 7.37
C ASP A 95 10.60 7.18 6.27
N ARG A 96 10.85 5.87 6.45
CA ARG A 96 11.68 5.03 5.59
C ARG A 96 10.86 3.86 5.02
N PHE A 97 9.99 4.17 4.07
CA PHE A 97 9.41 3.15 3.19
C PHE A 97 10.35 2.89 2.01
N GLN A 98 10.47 1.63 1.58
CA GLN A 98 11.26 1.25 0.41
C GLN A 98 10.53 1.61 -0.89
N CYS A 99 9.20 1.57 -0.86
CA CYS A 99 8.32 1.93 -1.97
C CYS A 99 7.14 2.80 -1.51
N PRO A 100 6.52 3.58 -2.42
CA PRO A 100 5.51 4.56 -2.04
C PRO A 100 4.09 3.98 -1.96
N TRP A 101 3.94 2.68 -1.66
CA TRP A 101 2.65 1.98 -1.74
C TRP A 101 2.36 1.20 -0.46
N LEU A 102 1.18 1.42 0.10
CA LEU A 102 0.69 0.68 1.26
C LEU A 102 -0.66 0.04 0.93
N ALA A 103 -0.83 -1.24 1.23
CA ALA A 103 -2.15 -1.86 1.27
C ALA A 103 -2.77 -1.65 2.67
N PHE A 104 -4.07 -1.37 2.72
CA PHE A 104 -4.79 -1.15 3.99
C PHE A 104 -6.11 -1.91 4.01
N TYR A 105 -6.55 -2.34 5.19
CA TYR A 105 -7.84 -2.97 5.42
C TYR A 105 -8.85 -1.95 5.93
N THR A 106 -8.50 -1.19 6.99
CA THR A 106 -9.46 -0.27 7.64
C THR A 106 -9.09 1.20 7.47
N VAL A 107 -10.07 1.97 7.01
CA VAL A 107 -10.07 3.43 7.07
C VAL A 107 -11.19 3.92 7.97
N GLN A 108 -10.89 4.86 8.87
CA GLN A 108 -11.90 5.45 9.75
C GLN A 108 -11.87 6.98 9.65
N GLN A 109 -13.04 7.58 9.53
CA GLN A 109 -13.20 9.02 9.61
C GLN A 109 -13.68 9.40 11.01
N THR A 110 -12.83 10.13 11.75
CA THR A 110 -13.20 10.76 13.01
C THR A 110 -13.18 12.28 12.81
N THR A 111 -12.18 12.98 13.34
CA THR A 111 -11.87 14.38 13.04
C THR A 111 -11.15 14.53 11.71
N LYS A 112 -10.34 13.54 11.35
CA LYS A 112 -9.64 13.40 10.08
C LYS A 112 -9.80 11.96 9.58
N LEU A 113 -9.44 11.72 8.34
CA LEU A 113 -9.39 10.37 7.80
C LEU A 113 -8.10 9.69 8.24
N TYR A 114 -8.22 8.50 8.83
CA TYR A 114 -7.10 7.72 9.34
C TYR A 114 -7.06 6.31 8.75
N LEU A 115 -5.88 5.88 8.34
CA LEU A 115 -5.57 4.47 8.06
C LEU A 115 -5.20 3.80 9.39
N TYR A 116 -5.79 2.66 9.73
CA TYR A 116 -5.50 1.98 11.01
C TYR A 116 -4.39 0.96 10.88
N ASP A 117 -4.54 0.11 9.88
CA ASP A 117 -3.59 -0.91 9.50
C ASP A 117 -3.08 -0.59 8.10
N ALA A 118 -1.78 -0.79 7.90
CA ALA A 118 -1.13 -0.59 6.62
C ALA A 118 0.06 -1.53 6.54
N THR A 119 0.26 -2.11 5.35
CA THR A 119 1.42 -2.94 5.05
C THR A 119 2.08 -2.39 3.79
N GLU A 120 3.40 -2.25 3.83
CA GLU A 120 4.16 -1.87 2.64
C GLU A 120 4.10 -2.98 1.59
N VAL A 121 3.74 -2.63 0.34
CA VAL A 121 3.55 -3.59 -0.75
C VAL A 121 4.38 -3.20 -1.96
N SER A 122 5.05 -4.20 -2.55
CA SER A 122 5.94 -3.95 -3.67
C SER A 122 5.16 -3.49 -4.92
N PRO A 123 5.78 -2.65 -5.78
CA PRO A 123 5.22 -2.34 -7.10
C PRO A 123 4.87 -3.58 -7.93
N TRP A 124 5.69 -4.63 -7.83
CA TRP A 124 5.50 -5.88 -8.55
C TRP A 124 4.24 -6.63 -8.11
N ALA A 125 3.96 -6.66 -6.80
CA ALA A 125 2.73 -7.25 -6.29
C ALA A 125 1.48 -6.52 -6.83
N LEU A 126 1.55 -5.19 -6.93
CA LEU A 126 0.46 -4.36 -7.48
C LEU A 126 0.28 -4.56 -8.99
N LEU A 127 1.37 -4.80 -9.72
CA LEU A 127 1.30 -5.16 -11.15
C LEU A 127 0.72 -6.56 -11.37
N LEU A 128 0.99 -7.50 -10.47
CA LEU A 128 0.52 -8.88 -10.57
C LEU A 128 -0.95 -9.04 -10.15
N PHE A 129 -1.34 -8.43 -9.03
CA PHE A 129 -2.66 -8.62 -8.42
C PHE A 129 -3.61 -7.43 -8.57
N GLY A 130 -3.11 -6.30 -9.06
CA GLY A 130 -3.93 -5.13 -9.33
C GLY A 130 -4.82 -5.29 -10.56
N SER A 131 -5.36 -4.17 -11.04
CA SER A 131 -6.07 -4.17 -12.32
C SER A 131 -5.10 -4.39 -13.48
N GLN A 132 -5.62 -4.74 -14.65
CA GLN A 132 -4.83 -4.88 -15.87
C GLN A 132 -3.92 -3.64 -16.08
N PRO A 133 -2.59 -3.82 -16.16
CA PRO A 133 -1.67 -2.73 -16.36
C PRO A 133 -1.75 -2.22 -17.80
N VAL A 134 -1.87 -0.90 -17.97
CA VAL A 134 -1.96 -0.23 -19.27
C VAL A 134 -0.73 0.64 -19.47
N LYS A 135 -0.05 0.50 -20.61
CA LYS A 135 1.06 1.41 -20.93
C LYS A 135 0.50 2.75 -21.37
N ASN A 136 0.89 3.81 -20.68
CA ASN A 136 0.57 5.17 -21.09
C ASN A 136 1.59 5.64 -22.13
N GLU A 137 1.14 5.89 -23.36
CA GLU A 137 2.01 6.31 -24.47
C GLU A 137 2.63 7.70 -24.27
N VAL A 138 1.94 8.60 -23.56
CA VAL A 138 2.43 9.97 -23.34
C VAL A 138 3.49 9.99 -22.22
N SER A 139 3.21 9.33 -21.10
CA SER A 139 4.14 9.32 -19.97
C SER A 139 5.21 8.23 -20.05
N GLN A 140 5.08 7.28 -20.99
CA GLN A 140 5.91 6.07 -21.12
C GLN A 140 5.99 5.26 -19.80
N LYS A 141 4.96 5.37 -18.95
CA LYS A 141 4.84 4.64 -17.69
C LYS A 141 3.77 3.58 -17.78
N LEU A 142 3.91 2.56 -16.95
CA LEU A 142 2.88 1.54 -16.77
C LEU A 142 1.88 2.03 -15.71
N GLU A 143 0.59 1.98 -16.02
CA GLU A 143 -0.48 2.46 -15.14
C GLU A 143 -1.37 1.31 -14.67
N VAL A 144 -1.62 1.25 -13.36
CA VAL A 144 -2.60 0.35 -12.74
C VAL A 144 -3.72 1.18 -12.13
N ALA A 145 -4.96 0.71 -12.29
CA ALA A 145 -6.20 1.36 -11.85
C ALA A 145 -6.39 2.80 -12.37
N GLY A 146 -5.64 3.21 -13.40
CA GLY A 146 -5.69 4.55 -13.99
C GLY A 146 -5.03 5.67 -13.17
N TRP A 147 -4.34 5.35 -12.07
CA TRP A 147 -3.72 6.37 -11.21
C TRP A 147 -2.34 5.97 -10.66
N MET A 148 -2.08 4.67 -10.48
CA MET A 148 -0.82 4.17 -9.98
C MET A 148 0.19 4.11 -11.13
N LYS A 149 1.28 4.87 -11.06
CA LYS A 149 2.24 5.00 -12.16
C LYS A 149 3.57 4.35 -11.80
N PHE A 150 4.04 3.46 -12.66
CA PHE A 150 5.29 2.72 -12.46
C PHE A 150 6.26 3.00 -13.60
N HIS A 151 7.53 3.18 -13.24
CA HIS A 151 8.61 3.18 -14.22
C HIS A 151 8.95 1.74 -14.58
N CYS A 152 8.88 1.41 -15.87
CA CYS A 152 9.28 0.11 -16.37
C CYS A 152 10.17 0.35 -17.60
N ALA A 153 11.42 -0.07 -17.51
CA ALA A 153 12.31 -0.05 -18.66
C ALA A 153 11.83 -1.08 -19.68
N ARG A 154 11.85 -0.72 -20.96
CA ARG A 154 11.59 -1.68 -22.03
C ARG A 154 12.72 -2.70 -22.05
N GLN A 155 12.37 -3.98 -21.99
CA GLN A 155 13.31 -5.07 -22.22
C GLN A 155 13.30 -5.33 -23.73
N ASP A 156 14.43 -5.06 -24.38
CA ASP A 156 14.64 -5.27 -25.82
C ASP A 156 14.96 -6.73 -26.14
#